data_AF-X1BXS4-F1
#
_entry.id   AF-X1BXS4-F1
#
_cell.length_a   1.000
_cell.length_b   1.000
_cell.length_c   1.000
_cell.angle_alpha   90.00
_cell.angle_beta   90.00
_cell.angle_gamma   90.00
#
_symmetry.space_group_name_H-M   'P 1'
#
loop_
_entity.id
_entity.type
_entity.pdbx_description
1 polymer ?
#
loop_
_entity_poly.entity_id
_entity_poly.type
_entity_poly.pdbx_seq_one_letter_code
_entity_poly.pdbx_strand_id
1 'polypeptide(L)'
;MMVDVDFTGIQKMTKPLPFKMIQETKWEKWRADWFWGKEPETLKWIESFEPHSGFADIGANIGQYSLYAAMLEHVVVAFEPQPANFQSLLRNIG
;
A
#
# COMPACT_ATOMS: atom_id res chain seq x y z
N MET A 1 3.97 19.51 -0.18
CA MET A 1 2.60 20.04 -0.04
C MET A 1 1.68 18.84 0.13
N MET A 2 1.33 18.51 1.37
CA MET A 2 0.23 17.57 1.60
C MET A 2 -1.04 18.34 1.24
N VAL A 3 -1.77 17.85 0.24
CA VAL A 3 -3.15 18.28 0.05
C VAL A 3 -3.89 17.79 1.29
N ASP A 4 -4.63 18.66 1.97
CA ASP A 4 -5.54 18.24 3.03
C ASP A 4 -6.64 17.39 2.37
N VAL A 5 -6.39 16.09 2.26
CA VAL A 5 -7.38 15.12 1.79
C VAL A 5 -8.40 14.98 2.91
N ASP A 6 -9.64 15.32 2.62
CA ASP A 6 -10.74 15.13 3.54
C ASP A 6 -10.95 13.62 3.79
N PHE A 7 -10.64 13.18 5.00
CA PHE A 7 -10.80 11.80 5.44
C PHE A 7 -12.16 11.53 6.09
N THR A 8 -13.09 12.50 6.07
CA THR A 8 -14.45 12.32 6.59
C THR A 8 -15.20 11.30 5.73
N GLY A 9 -15.19 10.04 6.19
CA GLY A 9 -15.81 8.93 5.47
C GLY A 9 -14.93 7.69 5.35
N ILE A 10 -13.62 7.80 5.61
CA ILE A 10 -12.74 6.62 5.58
C ILE A 10 -12.89 5.83 6.87
N GLN A 11 -13.47 4.64 6.76
CA GLN A 11 -13.63 3.74 7.89
C GLN A 11 -12.36 2.92 8.12
N LYS A 12 -11.86 2.95 9.36
CA LYS A 12 -10.88 1.97 9.82
C LYS A 12 -11.56 0.61 9.88
N MET A 13 -11.04 -0.37 9.13
CA MET A 13 -11.53 -1.75 9.21
C MET A 13 -10.74 -2.54 10.26
N THR A 14 -11.38 -3.54 10.86
CA THR A 14 -10.76 -4.45 11.83
C THR A 14 -10.01 -5.61 11.18
N LYS A 15 -10.08 -5.73 9.86
CA LYS A 15 -9.38 -6.77 9.09
C LYS A 15 -7.85 -6.56 9.22
N PRO A 16 -7.07 -7.57 9.65
CA PRO A 16 -5.62 -7.44 9.74
C PRO A 16 -5.00 -7.30 8.34
N LEU A 17 -3.81 -6.70 8.27
CA LEU A 17 -3.03 -6.70 7.02
C LEU A 17 -2.58 -8.13 6.68
N PRO A 18 -2.59 -8.53 5.40
CA PRO A 18 -2.12 -9.84 4.99
C PRO A 18 -0.59 -9.91 4.85
N PHE A 19 0.10 -8.77 5.04
CA PHE A 19 1.54 -8.62 4.95
C PHE A 19 2.08 -7.87 6.18
N LYS A 20 3.38 -8.02 6.42
CA LYS A 20 4.07 -7.23 7.45
C LYS A 20 4.36 -5.84 6.88
N MET A 21 4.14 -4.83 7.70
CA MET A 21 4.48 -3.45 7.38
C MET A 21 4.97 -2.75 8.65
N ILE A 22 6.06 -2.02 8.53
CA ILE A 22 6.64 -1.21 9.60
C ILE A 22 5.66 -0.08 9.95
N GLN A 23 5.51 0.18 11.24
CA GLN A 23 4.53 1.11 11.83
C GLN A 23 5.16 1.94 12.95
N GLU A 24 6.38 2.42 12.75
CA GLU A 24 7.14 3.19 13.76
C GLU A 24 6.65 4.63 13.86
N THR A 25 6.08 5.16 12.78
CA THR A 25 5.54 6.52 12.71
C THR A 25 4.00 6.53 12.75
N LYS A 26 3.43 7.66 13.18
CA LYS A 26 1.97 7.88 13.13
C LYS A 26 1.39 7.72 11.72
N TRP A 27 2.17 8.04 10.69
CA TRP A 27 1.74 7.97 9.30
C TRP A 27 1.79 6.56 8.73
N GLU A 28 2.80 5.77 9.11
CA GLU A 28 2.84 4.35 8.77
C GLU A 28 1.71 3.59 9.47
N LYS A 29 1.49 3.88 10.76
CA LYS A 29 0.35 3.32 11.48
C LYS A 29 -0.99 3.71 10.83
N TRP A 30 -1.14 4.97 10.41
CA TRP A 30 -2.32 5.41 9.69
C TRP A 30 -2.50 4.68 8.36
N ARG A 31 -1.41 4.46 7.62
CA ARG A 31 -1.48 3.67 6.39
C ARG A 31 -1.91 2.23 6.66
N ALA A 32 -1.44 1.63 7.75
CA ALA A 32 -1.78 0.25 8.14
C ALA A 32 -3.25 0.12 8.54
N ASP A 33 -3.67 0.96 9.49
CA ASP A 33 -4.98 0.90 10.13
C ASP A 33 -6.11 1.18 9.12
N TRP A 34 -5.88 2.07 8.14
CA TRP A 34 -6.90 2.45 7.15
C TRP A 34 -6.72 1.76 5.79
N PHE A 35 -5.79 0.80 5.65
CA PHE A 35 -5.46 0.15 4.37
C PHE A 35 -6.70 -0.37 3.60
N TRP A 36 -7.60 -1.07 4.29
CA TRP A 36 -8.79 -1.66 3.67
C TRP A 36 -9.87 -0.62 3.31
N GLY A 37 -9.97 0.44 4.10
CA GLY A 37 -11.07 1.40 4.00
C GLY A 37 -10.75 2.62 3.14
N LYS A 38 -9.46 2.95 2.94
CA LYS A 38 -9.06 4.15 2.21
C LYS A 38 -9.46 4.13 0.74
N GLU A 39 -9.20 3.01 0.07
CA GLU A 39 -9.39 2.85 -1.37
C GLU A 39 -9.83 1.40 -1.68
N PRO A 40 -11.00 0.97 -1.20
CA PRO A 40 -11.46 -0.41 -1.36
C PRO A 40 -11.64 -0.82 -2.82
N GLU A 41 -12.01 0.12 -3.69
CA GLU A 41 -12.13 -0.13 -5.13
C GLU A 41 -10.77 -0.39 -5.79
N THR A 42 -9.69 0.26 -5.32
CA THR A 42 -8.33 -0.02 -5.79
C THR A 42 -7.91 -1.45 -5.43
N LEU A 43 -8.26 -1.92 -4.22
CA LEU A 43 -7.97 -3.30 -3.82
C LEU A 43 -8.72 -4.31 -4.70
N LYS A 44 -10.01 -4.08 -4.96
CA LYS A 44 -10.80 -4.92 -5.87
C LYS A 44 -10.27 -4.91 -7.30
N TRP A 45 -9.79 -3.76 -7.77
CA TRP A 45 -9.17 -3.64 -9.09
C TRP A 45 -7.90 -4.49 -9.19
N ILE A 46 -7.04 -4.45 -8.18
CA ILE A 46 -5.84 -5.30 -8.11
C ILE A 46 -6.24 -6.79 -8.08
N GLU A 47 -7.23 -7.16 -7.26
CA GLU A 47 -7.75 -8.53 -7.17
C GLU A 47 -8.36 -9.06 -8.47
N SER A 48 -8.77 -8.16 -9.38
CA SER A 48 -9.40 -8.53 -10.66
C SER A 48 -8.41 -8.96 -11.74
N PHE A 49 -7.10 -8.79 -11.52
CA PHE A 49 -6.09 -9.07 -12.53
C PHE A 49 -5.87 -10.58 -12.72
N GLU A 50 -5.40 -10.93 -13.92
CA GLU A 50 -5.01 -12.31 -14.21
C GLU A 50 -3.92 -12.78 -13.24
N PRO A 51 -4.00 -14.05 -12.76
CA PRO A 51 -2.98 -14.61 -11.87
C PRO A 51 -1.58 -14.47 -12.45
N HIS A 52 -0.60 -14.17 -11.59
CA HIS A 52 0.82 -14.03 -11.97
C HIS A 52 1.12 -12.94 -13.01
N SER A 53 0.19 -12.02 -13.26
CA SER A 53 0.43 -10.86 -14.12
C SER A 53 1.48 -9.89 -13.52
N GLY A 54 2.07 -9.07 -14.39
CA GLY A 54 2.96 -7.99 -13.97
C GLY A 54 2.19 -6.82 -13.36
N PHE A 55 2.72 -6.26 -12.27
CA PHE A 55 2.13 -5.13 -11.55
C PHE A 55 3.16 -4.01 -11.39
N ALA A 56 2.89 -2.85 -11.99
CA ALA A 56 3.73 -1.66 -11.83
C ALA A 56 3.13 -0.72 -10.78
N ASP A 57 3.78 -0.59 -9.62
CA ASP A 57 3.36 0.31 -8.54
C ASP A 57 4.07 1.66 -8.68
N ILE A 58 3.40 2.63 -9.32
CA ILE A 58 3.94 3.97 -9.56
C ILE A 58 3.64 4.88 -8.37
N GLY A 59 4.70 5.44 -7.76
CA GLY A 59 4.55 6.19 -6.51
C GLY A 59 4.24 5.27 -5.34
N ALA A 60 4.97 4.14 -5.26
CA ALA A 60 4.74 3.06 -4.31
C ALA A 60 4.79 3.52 -2.83
N ASN A 61 5.36 4.70 -2.55
CA ASN A 61 5.46 5.29 -1.23
C ASN A 61 6.20 4.35 -0.28
N ILE A 62 5.51 3.74 0.68
CA ILE A 62 6.07 2.72 1.59
C ILE A 62 5.71 1.28 1.20
N GLY A 63 5.09 1.05 0.04
CA GLY A 63 4.90 -0.28 -0.56
C GLY A 63 3.59 -0.99 -0.25
N GLN A 64 2.52 -0.29 0.15
CA GLN A 64 1.26 -0.96 0.54
C GLN A 64 0.65 -1.79 -0.60
N TYR A 65 0.58 -1.23 -1.81
CA TYR A 65 0.02 -1.93 -2.96
C TYR A 65 1.03 -2.90 -3.59
N SER A 66 2.32 -2.57 -3.57
CA SER A 66 3.39 -3.50 -3.90
C SER A 66 3.29 -4.80 -3.09
N LEU A 67 3.21 -4.72 -1.76
CA LEU A 67 3.07 -5.88 -0.89
C LEU A 67 1.74 -6.60 -1.11
N TYR A 68 0.65 -5.86 -1.30
CA TYR A 68 -0.65 -6.49 -1.55
C TYR A 68 -0.69 -7.27 -2.86
N ALA A 69 -0.20 -6.68 -3.94
CA ALA A 69 -0.11 -7.34 -5.24
C ALA A 69 0.82 -8.56 -5.18
N ALA A 70 1.94 -8.48 -4.46
CA ALA A 70 2.83 -9.62 -4.24
C ALA A 70 2.15 -10.76 -3.46
N MET A 71 1.28 -10.45 -2.48
CA MET A 71 0.49 -11.46 -1.77
C MET A 71 -0.56 -12.16 -2.67
N LEU A 72 -0.93 -11.53 -3.78
CA LEU A 72 -1.77 -12.11 -4.84
C LEU A 72 -0.93 -12.74 -5.95
N GLU A 73 0.36 -12.96 -5.70
CA GLU A 73 1.30 -13.65 -6.59
C GLU A 73 1.60 -12.93 -7.91
N HIS A 74 1.39 -11.61 -7.95
CA HIS A 74 1.80 -10.76 -9.08
C HIS A 74 3.31 -10.50 -9.11
N VAL A 75 3.86 -10.28 -10.30
CA VAL A 75 5.26 -9.85 -10.48
C VAL A 75 5.34 -8.33 -10.33
N VAL A 76 5.80 -7.86 -9.18
CA VAL A 76 5.74 -6.44 -8.81
C VAL A 76 7.02 -5.69 -9.19
N VAL A 77 6.86 -4.52 -9.81
CA VAL A 77 7.91 -3.50 -9.96
C VAL A 77 7.42 -2.21 -9.32
N ALA A 78 8.12 -1.77 -8.28
CA ALA A 78 7.75 -0.59 -7.49
C ALA A 78 8.66 0.61 -7.81
N PHE A 79 8.06 1.76 -8.05
CA PHE A 79 8.75 3.01 -8.37
C PHE A 79 8.42 4.05 -7.30
N GLU A 80 9.43 4.57 -6.59
CA GLU A 80 9.25 5.64 -5.61
C GLU A 80 10.37 6.68 -5.71
N PRO A 81 10.07 7.92 -6.12
CA PRO A 81 11.10 8.94 -6.34
C PRO A 81 11.53 9.67 -5.06
N GLN A 82 10.75 9.66 -3.98
CA GLN A 82 11.11 10.38 -2.76
C GLN A 82 12.07 9.52 -1.91
N PRO A 83 13.31 9.96 -1.63
CA PRO A 83 14.32 9.10 -0.97
C PRO A 83 13.90 8.54 0.39
N ALA A 84 13.22 9.34 1.21
CA ALA A 84 12.74 8.89 2.52
C ALA A 84 11.66 7.80 2.41
N ASN A 85 10.73 7.94 1.46
CA ASN A 85 9.73 6.91 1.20
C ASN A 85 10.38 5.67 0.61
N PHE A 86 11.30 5.84 -0.35
CA PHE A 86 12.04 4.74 -0.97
C PHE A 86 12.81 3.91 0.07
N GLN A 87 13.42 4.56 1.06
CA GLN A 87 14.06 3.85 2.18
C GLN A 87 13.04 3.04 2.99
N SER A 88 11.88 3.60 3.32
CA SER A 88 10.80 2.87 4.01
C SER A 88 10.22 1.74 3.15
N LEU A 89 10.09 1.93 1.84
CA LEU A 89 9.69 0.90 0.88
C LEU A 89 10.65 -0.29 0.95
N LEU A 90 11.96 -0.04 0.83
CA LEU A 90 12.99 -1.08 0.91
C LEU A 90 12.93 -1.86 2.22
N ARG A 91 12.63 -1.19 3.35
CA ARG A 91 12.46 -1.87 4.65
C ARG A 91 11.21 -2.74 4.72
N ASN A 92 10.18 -2.44 3.93
CA ASN A 92 8.92 -3.18 3.94
C ASN A 92 8.90 -4.35 2.94
N ILE A 93 9.62 -4.25 1.81
CA ILE A 93 9.66 -5.30 0.77
C ILE A 93 10.88 -6.23 0.86
N GLY A 94 11.81 -5.95 1.78
CA GLY A 94 13.05 -6.71 2.02
C GLY A 94 12.95 -7.73 3.15
#